data_AF-A0A935FE25-F1
#
_entry.id   AF-A0A935FE25-F1
#
_cell.length_a   1.000
_cell.length_b   1.000
_cell.length_c   1.000
_cell.angle_alpha   90.00
_cell.angle_beta   90.00
_cell.angle_gamma   90.00
#
_symmetry.space_group_name_H-M   'P 1'
#
loop_
_entity.id
_entity.type
_entity.pdbx_description
1 polymer ?
#
loop_
_entity_poly.entity_id
_entity_poly.type
_entity_poly.pdbx_seq_one_letter_code
_entity_poly.pdbx_strand_id
1 'polypeptide(L)'
;MSLFRKIFLLACGLSVFVLLLLSCGQKSKSSATVELLPNGKRLLDTYDSAMSLYYKEVVGSDTLLDGGITCYGEDDSMRYFYLRKGNEMHLLNQSSVYQSPWSLGVVEEEFSDFFLVRLDNGNSSPVHYQVFNKSDGSNRMGKGRWGISINYWKDSLFLLSHNPVVTNKPDSLVLWNIVSGRQYKSPLPSGLPDDIDFEITAISQHEYRISFTSIRGNEFELEKRYRR
;
A
#
# COMPACT_ATOMS: atom_id res chain seq x y z
N MET A 1 57.53 60.47 11.49
CA MET A 1 56.12 60.87 11.36
C MET A 1 55.46 60.56 12.71
N SER A 2 55.58 61.47 13.67
CA SER A 2 54.62 62.54 14.00
C SER A 2 53.35 61.98 14.63
N LEU A 3 53.23 61.95 15.96
CA LEU A 3 52.77 63.02 16.88
C LEU A 3 51.23 63.23 16.87
N PHE A 4 50.70 63.49 18.08
CA PHE A 4 49.35 63.96 18.46
C PHE A 4 48.27 62.87 18.57
N ARG A 5 47.33 62.85 19.53
CA ARG A 5 46.83 63.76 20.60
C ARG A 5 45.92 62.85 21.47
N LYS A 6 46.06 62.72 22.79
CA LYS A 6 45.45 63.55 23.86
C LYS A 6 43.91 63.67 23.79
N ILE A 7 43.28 63.53 24.98
CA ILE A 7 41.97 64.05 25.47
C ILE A 7 40.80 63.03 25.34
N PHE A 8 39.87 62.85 26.28
CA PHE A 8 39.63 63.12 27.71
C PHE A 8 38.17 62.67 27.97
N LEU A 9 37.81 62.47 29.25
CA LEU A 9 36.44 62.49 29.82
C LEU A 9 35.52 61.27 29.72
N LEU A 10 35.57 60.54 30.83
CA LEU A 10 34.45 60.06 31.64
C LEU A 10 33.20 60.98 31.68
N ALA A 11 32.05 60.31 31.79
CA ALA A 11 30.89 60.62 32.64
C ALA A 11 29.68 61.41 32.07
N CYS A 12 28.51 60.94 32.55
CA CYS A 12 27.15 61.48 32.45
C CYS A 12 26.50 61.32 31.07
N GLY A 13 25.60 60.35 30.84
CA GLY A 13 24.48 59.98 31.68
C GLY A 13 23.23 60.65 31.13
N LEU A 14 22.42 59.92 30.36
CA LEU A 14 20.96 60.06 30.40
C LEU A 14 20.30 58.89 29.68
N SER A 15 19.45 58.24 30.45
CA SER A 15 18.51 57.18 30.09
C SER A 15 17.71 57.51 28.83
N VAL A 16 17.77 56.64 27.82
CA VAL A 16 16.72 56.54 26.80
C VAL A 16 16.32 55.07 26.70
N PHE A 17 15.12 54.83 27.22
CA PHE A 17 14.29 53.64 27.10
C PHE A 17 14.59 52.80 25.84
N VAL A 18 15.12 51.59 26.05
CA VAL A 18 15.04 50.51 25.06
C VAL A 18 13.60 50.03 25.05
N LEU A 19 12.79 50.56 24.13
CA LEU A 19 11.53 49.93 23.74
C LEU A 19 11.90 48.67 22.94
N LEU A 20 12.03 47.54 23.65
CA LEU A 20 11.98 46.20 23.07
C LEU A 20 10.56 45.99 22.55
N LEU A 21 10.30 46.46 21.33
CA LEU A 21 9.23 45.92 20.52
C LEU A 21 9.65 44.50 20.16
N LEU A 22 9.18 43.56 20.99
CA LEU A 22 8.94 42.17 20.61
C LEU A 22 8.14 42.21 19.30
N SER A 23 8.83 42.17 18.16
CA SER A 23 8.21 41.74 16.92
C SER A 23 7.82 40.28 17.17
N CYS A 24 6.58 40.10 17.61
CA CYS A 24 5.90 38.84 17.58
C CYS A 24 5.85 38.46 16.10
N GLY A 25 6.89 37.75 15.66
CA GLY A 25 6.89 37.06 14.39
C GLY A 25 5.78 36.03 14.49
N GLN A 26 4.58 36.43 14.07
CA GLN A 26 3.56 35.49 13.65
C GLN A 26 4.25 34.65 12.57
N LYS A 27 4.67 33.43 12.94
CA LYS A 27 4.90 32.37 11.98
C LYS A 27 3.61 32.32 11.17
N SER A 28 3.64 32.86 9.96
CA SER A 28 2.56 32.64 9.01
C SER A 28 2.43 31.13 8.93
N LYS A 29 1.28 30.59 9.33
CA LYS A 29 0.89 29.25 8.92
C LYS A 29 0.98 29.28 7.40
N SER A 30 2.05 28.74 6.83
CA SER A 30 2.08 28.49 5.40
C SER A 30 0.88 27.59 5.15
N SER A 31 -0.11 28.09 4.40
CA SER A 31 -1.12 27.25 3.80
C SER A 31 -0.38 26.05 3.20
N ALA A 32 -0.74 24.83 3.64
CA ALA A 32 -0.18 23.63 3.05
C ALA A 32 -0.52 23.67 1.57
N THR A 33 0.46 23.97 0.73
CA THR A 33 0.30 23.93 -0.72
C THR A 33 -0.09 22.50 -1.05
N VAL A 34 -1.33 22.29 -1.48
CA VAL A 34 -1.83 20.96 -1.82
C VAL A 34 -0.98 20.45 -2.98
N GLU A 35 -0.16 19.44 -2.73
CA GLU A 35 0.63 18.81 -3.78
C GLU A 35 -0.29 18.03 -4.71
N LEU A 36 -0.06 18.17 -6.01
CA LEU A 36 -0.86 17.52 -7.05
C LEU A 36 -0.02 16.51 -7.80
N LEU A 37 -0.62 15.37 -8.08
CA LEU A 37 -0.11 14.41 -9.06
C LEU A 37 -0.14 15.01 -10.47
N PRO A 38 0.62 14.44 -11.44
CA PRO A 38 0.63 14.93 -12.83
C PRO A 38 -0.74 14.99 -13.51
N ASN A 39 -1.70 14.18 -13.04
CA ASN A 39 -3.09 14.16 -13.51
C ASN A 39 -4.02 15.13 -12.74
N GLY A 40 -3.47 16.02 -11.91
CA GLY A 40 -4.21 17.03 -11.16
C GLY A 40 -4.93 16.52 -9.91
N LYS A 41 -4.82 15.22 -9.57
CA LYS A 41 -5.36 14.67 -8.32
C LYS A 41 -4.53 15.12 -7.13
N ARG A 42 -5.16 15.31 -5.96
CA ARG A 42 -4.44 15.63 -4.73
C ARG A 42 -3.56 14.43 -4.36
N LEU A 43 -2.27 14.67 -4.19
CA LEU A 43 -1.34 13.65 -3.72
C LEU A 43 -1.71 13.24 -2.29
N LEU A 44 -1.83 11.94 -2.08
CA LEU A 44 -2.00 11.30 -0.78
C LEU A 44 -0.63 10.85 -0.26
N ASP A 45 0.19 11.78 0.22
CA ASP A 45 1.53 11.46 0.77
C ASP A 45 1.67 11.87 2.25
N THR A 46 0.66 12.56 2.80
CA THR A 46 0.63 13.04 4.18
C THR A 46 -0.81 13.23 4.65
N TYR A 47 -1.43 12.20 5.23
CA TYR A 47 -2.59 12.43 6.09
C TYR A 47 -2.12 12.76 7.52
N ASP A 48 -2.64 13.89 8.00
CA ASP A 48 -2.56 14.51 9.31
C ASP A 48 -1.90 13.68 10.44
N SER A 49 -0.92 14.30 11.11
CA SER A 49 -0.21 13.74 12.27
C SER A 49 -1.15 13.33 13.42
N ALA A 50 -2.41 13.80 13.42
CA ALA A 50 -3.45 13.35 14.34
C ALA A 50 -3.86 11.87 14.18
N MET A 51 -3.70 11.28 12.98
CA MET A 51 -4.00 9.85 12.73
C MET A 51 -2.82 8.91 12.93
N SER A 52 -1.60 9.45 13.10
CA SER A 52 -0.40 8.67 13.46
C SER A 52 -0.52 7.91 14.79
N LEU A 53 -1.47 8.33 15.65
CA LEU A 53 -1.71 7.76 16.98
C LEU A 53 -2.50 6.45 16.98
N TYR A 54 -3.23 6.13 15.90
CA TYR A 54 -4.15 4.99 15.88
C TYR A 54 -3.74 3.86 14.93
N TYR A 55 -2.95 4.16 13.90
CA TYR A 55 -2.51 3.18 12.93
C TYR A 55 -1.06 3.44 12.52
N LYS A 56 -0.25 2.40 12.63
CA LYS A 56 1.14 2.41 12.15
C LYS A 56 1.11 2.50 10.63
N GLU A 57 1.86 3.46 10.08
CA GLU A 57 2.38 3.48 8.72
C GLU A 57 1.40 3.87 7.58
N VAL A 58 1.50 5.16 7.27
CA VAL A 58 1.33 5.84 5.97
C VAL A 58 1.15 4.92 4.76
N VAL A 59 0.06 5.13 4.02
CA VAL A 59 -0.04 4.76 2.60
C VAL A 59 0.87 5.74 1.84
N GLY A 60 2.17 5.47 1.87
CA GLY A 60 3.23 6.34 1.34
C GLY A 60 3.70 5.87 -0.02
N SER A 61 4.24 6.79 -0.83
CA SER A 61 4.74 6.42 -2.15
C SER A 61 5.98 5.53 -2.04
N ASP A 62 6.02 4.39 -2.73
CA ASP A 62 7.19 3.51 -2.78
C ASP A 62 7.97 3.72 -4.08
N THR A 63 9.31 3.74 -4.00
CA THR A 63 10.17 3.70 -5.19
C THR A 63 10.58 2.26 -5.47
N LEU A 64 10.19 1.75 -6.63
CA LEU A 64 10.55 0.44 -7.14
C LEU A 64 12.00 0.42 -7.65
N LEU A 65 12.61 -0.76 -7.70
CA LEU A 65 13.97 -1.03 -8.19
C LEU A 65 14.22 -0.53 -9.62
N ASP A 66 13.18 -0.44 -10.46
CA ASP A 66 13.30 0.08 -11.84
C ASP A 66 13.08 1.60 -11.93
N GLY A 67 12.96 2.29 -10.79
CA GLY A 67 12.69 3.72 -10.68
C GLY A 67 11.22 4.09 -10.87
N GLY A 68 10.31 3.13 -11.06
CA GLY A 68 8.88 3.36 -10.97
C GLY A 68 8.48 3.79 -9.56
N ILE A 69 7.44 4.61 -9.43
CA ILE A 69 6.97 5.10 -8.13
C ILE A 69 5.52 4.70 -7.96
N THR A 70 5.20 3.90 -6.95
CA THR A 70 3.80 3.72 -6.58
C THR A 70 3.35 4.94 -5.78
N CYS A 71 2.16 5.46 -6.03
CA CYS A 71 1.68 6.65 -5.34
C CYS A 71 0.16 6.69 -5.29
N TYR A 72 -0.35 7.54 -4.41
CA TYR A 72 -1.76 7.59 -4.09
C TYR A 72 -2.30 8.97 -4.38
N GLY A 73 -3.53 9.03 -4.86
CA GLY A 73 -4.21 10.29 -5.12
C GLY A 73 -5.64 10.27 -4.64
N GLU A 74 -6.22 11.43 -4.42
CA GLU A 74 -7.65 11.57 -4.14
C GLU A 74 -8.29 12.75 -4.84
N ASP A 75 -9.61 12.64 -5.01
CA ASP A 75 -10.53 13.75 -5.24
C ASP A 75 -11.65 13.69 -4.20
N ASP A 76 -12.71 14.48 -4.40
CA ASP A 76 -13.81 14.61 -3.43
C ASP A 76 -14.61 13.30 -3.21
N SER A 77 -14.44 12.30 -4.08
CA SER A 77 -15.26 11.08 -4.09
C SER A 77 -14.47 9.79 -4.04
N MET A 78 -13.27 9.79 -4.61
CA MET A 78 -12.47 8.60 -4.84
C MET A 78 -11.03 8.80 -4.39
N ARG A 79 -10.43 7.69 -3.94
CA ARG A 79 -9.01 7.51 -3.79
C ARG A 79 -8.50 6.56 -4.86
N TYR A 80 -7.23 6.73 -5.21
CA TYR A 80 -6.59 6.07 -6.33
C TYR A 80 -5.21 5.61 -5.92
N PHE A 81 -4.79 4.48 -6.46
CA PHE A 81 -3.46 3.94 -6.36
C PHE A 81 -2.88 3.79 -7.75
N TYR A 82 -1.70 4.36 -7.95
CA TYR A 82 -1.05 4.49 -9.24
C TYR A 82 0.35 3.89 -9.23
N LEU A 83 0.81 3.47 -10.40
CA LEU A 83 2.21 3.34 -10.75
C LEU A 83 2.59 4.52 -11.65
N ARG A 84 3.53 5.35 -11.20
CA ARG A 84 4.11 6.45 -11.95
C ARG A 84 5.41 6.02 -12.61
N LYS A 85 5.54 6.28 -13.91
CA LYS A 85 6.77 6.10 -14.69
C LYS A 85 7.08 7.37 -15.47
N GLY A 86 8.01 8.16 -14.94
CA GLY A 86 8.23 9.52 -15.45
C GLY A 86 6.96 10.36 -15.34
N ASN A 87 6.42 10.76 -16.49
CA ASN A 87 5.17 11.53 -16.57
C ASN A 87 3.92 10.66 -16.77
N GLU A 88 4.08 9.35 -16.98
CA GLU A 88 2.97 8.42 -17.16
C GLU A 88 2.45 7.94 -15.81
N MET A 89 1.13 7.81 -15.72
CA MET A 89 0.40 7.38 -14.52
C MET A 89 -0.51 6.21 -14.89
N HIS A 90 -0.23 5.04 -14.37
CA HIS A 90 -1.03 3.83 -14.57
C HIS A 90 -1.90 3.60 -13.34
N LEU A 91 -3.23 3.63 -13.50
CA LEU A 91 -4.15 3.32 -12.40
C LEU A 91 -4.10 1.83 -12.09
N LEU A 92 -3.72 1.49 -10.86
CA LEU A 92 -3.64 0.11 -10.37
C LEU A 92 -4.94 -0.28 -9.66
N ASN A 93 -5.43 0.60 -8.79
CA ASN A 93 -6.64 0.37 -8.01
C ASN A 93 -7.30 1.70 -7.63
N GLN A 94 -8.59 1.65 -7.28
CA GLN A 94 -9.34 2.80 -6.78
C GLN A 94 -10.41 2.36 -5.79
N SER A 95 -10.74 3.26 -4.88
CA SER A 95 -11.67 3.01 -3.78
C SER A 95 -12.41 4.30 -3.43
N SER A 96 -13.56 4.17 -2.78
CA SER A 96 -14.29 5.36 -2.31
C SER A 96 -13.52 6.04 -1.18
N VAL A 97 -13.60 7.37 -1.07
CA VAL A 97 -13.06 8.11 0.10
C VAL A 97 -13.65 7.68 1.44
N TYR A 98 -14.81 7.00 1.44
CA TYR A 98 -15.44 6.45 2.64
C TYR A 98 -14.88 5.08 3.07
N GLN A 99 -14.08 4.43 2.23
CA GLN A 99 -13.42 3.16 2.57
C GLN A 99 -12.04 3.43 3.16
N SER A 100 -11.46 2.44 3.84
CA SER A 100 -10.09 2.55 4.36
C SER A 100 -9.08 2.77 3.24
N PRO A 101 -8.11 3.70 3.36
CA PRO A 101 -7.04 3.86 2.38
C PRO A 101 -6.24 2.58 2.12
N TRP A 102 -6.14 1.69 3.11
CA TRP A 102 -5.51 0.37 2.98
C TRP A 102 -6.18 -0.52 1.91
N SER A 103 -7.44 -0.25 1.56
CA SER A 103 -8.16 -0.97 0.51
C SER A 103 -7.64 -0.67 -0.90
N LEU A 104 -6.83 0.37 -1.05
CA LEU A 104 -6.13 0.66 -2.30
C LEU A 104 -5.00 -0.35 -2.56
N GLY A 105 -4.39 -0.84 -1.48
CA GLY A 105 -3.28 -1.77 -1.47
C GLY A 105 -1.94 -1.10 -1.18
N VAL A 106 -0.98 -1.91 -0.71
CA VAL A 106 0.40 -1.54 -0.38
C VAL A 106 1.33 -2.54 -1.05
N VAL A 107 2.51 -2.11 -1.49
CA VAL A 107 3.52 -3.02 -2.05
C VAL A 107 4.01 -3.96 -0.96
N GLU A 108 3.78 -5.26 -1.14
CA GLU A 108 4.18 -6.31 -0.19
C GLU A 108 5.53 -6.92 -0.58
N GLU A 109 5.71 -7.18 -1.88
CA GLU A 109 6.95 -7.76 -2.42
C GLU A 109 7.20 -7.26 -3.83
N GLU A 110 8.47 -7.13 -4.19
CA GLU A 110 8.90 -6.64 -5.50
C GLU A 110 9.77 -7.67 -6.23
N PHE A 111 9.50 -7.85 -7.52
CA PHE A 111 10.24 -8.73 -8.43
C PHE A 111 10.81 -7.93 -9.60
N SER A 112 11.63 -8.53 -10.47
CA SER A 112 12.24 -7.83 -11.61
C SER A 112 11.23 -7.05 -12.45
N ASP A 113 10.14 -7.71 -12.87
CA ASP A 113 9.20 -7.20 -13.88
C ASP A 113 7.79 -6.90 -13.33
N PHE A 114 7.57 -7.16 -12.04
CA PHE A 114 6.28 -7.03 -11.39
C PHE A 114 6.42 -6.80 -9.89
N PHE A 115 5.33 -6.47 -9.23
CA PHE A 115 5.24 -6.37 -7.79
C PHE A 115 3.92 -6.95 -7.30
N LEU A 116 3.95 -7.48 -6.09
CA LEU A 116 2.80 -7.97 -5.34
C LEU A 116 2.27 -6.82 -4.49
N VAL A 117 0.96 -6.61 -4.57
CA VAL A 117 0.24 -5.64 -3.76
C VAL A 117 -0.66 -6.39 -2.82
N ARG A 118 -0.58 -6.08 -1.53
CA ARG A 118 -1.49 -6.55 -0.50
C ARG A 118 -2.58 -5.51 -0.29
N LEU A 119 -3.84 -5.95 -0.26
CA LEU A 119 -5.02 -5.14 0.00
C LEU A 119 -5.68 -5.64 1.28
N ASP A 120 -6.01 -4.73 2.19
CA ASP A 120 -6.87 -5.04 3.33
C ASP A 120 -7.73 -3.83 3.70
N ASN A 121 -8.55 -3.94 4.74
CA ASN A 121 -9.40 -2.84 5.22
C ASN A 121 -8.77 -2.02 6.36
N GLY A 122 -7.46 -2.17 6.60
CA GLY A 122 -6.72 -1.52 7.70
C GLY A 122 -6.68 -2.32 9.00
N ASN A 123 -7.27 -3.52 9.04
CA ASN A 123 -7.16 -4.43 10.19
C ASN A 123 -6.53 -5.80 9.83
N SER A 124 -5.95 -5.93 8.63
CA SER A 124 -5.43 -7.19 8.10
C SER A 124 -6.48 -8.30 7.91
N SER A 125 -7.77 -7.97 7.75
CA SER A 125 -8.83 -8.96 7.50
C SER A 125 -10.09 -8.33 6.87
N PRO A 126 -10.47 -8.71 5.63
CA PRO A 126 -9.83 -9.72 4.78
C PRO A 126 -8.52 -9.20 4.16
N VAL A 127 -7.63 -10.12 3.83
CA VAL A 127 -6.42 -9.82 3.03
C VAL A 127 -6.60 -10.38 1.63
N HIS A 128 -6.34 -9.53 0.65
CA HIS A 128 -6.32 -9.91 -0.76
C HIS A 128 -5.00 -9.50 -1.39
N TYR A 129 -4.66 -10.13 -2.51
CA TYR A 129 -3.41 -9.87 -3.22
C TYR A 129 -3.66 -9.58 -4.69
N GLN A 130 -2.90 -8.67 -5.28
CA GLN A 130 -2.88 -8.41 -6.71
C GLN A 130 -1.43 -8.38 -7.21
N VAL A 131 -1.23 -8.76 -8.46
CA VAL A 131 0.11 -8.80 -9.06
C VAL A 131 0.11 -7.86 -10.25
N PHE A 132 0.90 -6.79 -10.18
CA PHE A 132 0.93 -5.76 -11.22
C PHE A 132 2.23 -5.79 -12.01
N ASN A 133 2.10 -5.71 -13.33
CA ASN A 133 3.22 -5.49 -14.23
C ASN A 133 3.84 -4.12 -13.96
N LYS A 134 5.17 -4.06 -13.79
CA LYS A 134 5.86 -2.78 -13.71
C LYS A 134 5.81 -2.03 -15.04
N SER A 135 5.80 -2.72 -16.17
CA SER A 135 5.85 -2.07 -17.49
C SER A 135 4.66 -1.16 -17.78
N ASP A 136 3.45 -1.55 -17.36
CA ASP A 136 2.20 -0.90 -17.78
C ASP A 136 1.13 -0.81 -16.67
N GLY A 137 1.43 -1.28 -15.46
CA GLY A 137 0.49 -1.30 -14.34
C GLY A 137 -0.67 -2.29 -14.51
N SER A 138 -0.64 -3.17 -15.51
CA SER A 138 -1.71 -4.15 -15.71
C SER A 138 -1.66 -5.28 -14.66
N ASN A 139 -2.84 -5.70 -14.17
CA ASN A 139 -2.94 -6.83 -13.25
C ASN A 139 -2.67 -8.15 -14.00
N ARG A 140 -1.55 -8.80 -13.71
CA ARG A 140 -1.11 -10.09 -14.30
C ARG A 140 -2.09 -11.22 -14.06
N MET A 141 -2.90 -11.14 -13.00
CA MET A 141 -3.93 -12.14 -12.74
C MET A 141 -5.07 -12.07 -13.75
N GLY A 142 -5.29 -10.89 -14.33
CA GLY A 142 -6.44 -10.53 -15.16
C GLY A 142 -7.42 -9.61 -14.42
N LYS A 143 -8.30 -8.95 -15.17
CA LYS A 143 -9.28 -7.99 -14.64
C LYS A 143 -10.19 -8.65 -13.60
N GLY A 144 -10.39 -7.98 -12.47
CA GLY A 144 -11.30 -8.41 -11.40
C GLY A 144 -10.84 -9.65 -10.63
N ARG A 145 -9.56 -10.02 -10.72
CA ARG A 145 -8.99 -11.17 -10.01
C ARG A 145 -8.07 -10.71 -8.90
N TRP A 146 -8.09 -11.46 -7.81
CA TRP A 146 -7.24 -11.28 -6.64
C TRP A 146 -6.84 -12.64 -6.05
N GLY A 147 -5.70 -12.65 -5.39
CA GLY A 147 -5.27 -13.75 -4.53
C GLY A 147 -5.93 -13.67 -3.17
N ILE A 148 -6.10 -14.82 -2.55
CA ILE A 148 -6.74 -14.99 -1.24
C ILE A 148 -5.75 -15.49 -0.19
N SER A 149 -4.66 -16.13 -0.60
CA SER A 149 -3.61 -16.61 0.29
C SER A 149 -2.30 -16.69 -0.48
N ILE A 150 -1.17 -16.45 0.21
CA ILE A 150 0.17 -16.61 -0.34
C ILE A 150 0.99 -17.53 0.56
N ASN A 151 1.96 -18.25 -0.02
CA ASN A 151 2.91 -19.03 0.74
C ASN A 151 4.21 -19.22 -0.05
N TYR A 152 5.33 -19.38 0.65
CA TYR A 152 6.64 -19.56 0.05
C TYR A 152 7.06 -21.03 0.07
N TRP A 153 7.70 -21.45 -1.02
CA TRP A 153 8.50 -22.67 -1.01
C TRP A 153 9.87 -22.38 -1.60
N LYS A 154 10.89 -22.37 -0.74
CA LYS A 154 12.22 -21.81 -1.06
C LYS A 154 12.07 -20.37 -1.57
N ASP A 155 12.72 -20.02 -2.67
CA ASP A 155 12.70 -18.68 -3.25
C ASP A 155 11.50 -18.44 -4.19
N SER A 156 10.50 -19.33 -4.18
CA SER A 156 9.29 -19.19 -5.00
C SER A 156 8.10 -18.78 -4.15
N LEU A 157 7.46 -17.68 -4.56
CA LEU A 157 6.17 -17.25 -4.04
C LEU A 157 5.01 -17.92 -4.82
N PHE A 158 4.07 -18.48 -4.08
CA PHE A 158 2.83 -19.04 -4.60
C PHE A 158 1.63 -18.25 -4.09
N LEU A 159 0.68 -18.04 -4.98
CA LEU A 159 -0.56 -17.32 -4.73
C LEU A 159 -1.74 -18.22 -5.04
N LEU A 160 -2.66 -18.35 -4.08
CA LEU A 160 -3.93 -19.04 -4.24
C LEU A 160 -4.99 -18.04 -4.70
N SER A 161 -5.82 -18.45 -5.64
CA SER A 161 -6.97 -17.66 -6.11
C SER A 161 -8.12 -18.57 -6.50
N HIS A 162 -9.32 -18.00 -6.55
CA HIS A 162 -10.47 -18.68 -7.15
C HIS A 162 -10.27 -18.82 -8.66
N ASN A 163 -10.61 -19.98 -9.22
CA ASN A 163 -10.81 -20.08 -10.65
C ASN A 163 -12.09 -19.29 -11.00
N PRO A 164 -12.04 -18.33 -11.93
CA PRO A 164 -13.24 -17.62 -12.32
C PRO A 164 -14.14 -18.57 -13.13
N VAL A 165 -15.28 -18.91 -12.54
CA VAL A 165 -16.41 -19.44 -13.30
C VAL A 165 -17.40 -18.30 -13.50
N VAL A 166 -18.07 -18.27 -14.65
CA VAL A 166 -19.12 -17.30 -14.97
C VAL A 166 -20.30 -17.39 -13.97
N THR A 167 -20.42 -18.51 -13.28
CA THR A 167 -21.35 -18.71 -12.16
C THR A 167 -20.73 -18.18 -10.88
N ASN A 168 -21.50 -17.45 -10.05
CA ASN A 168 -21.07 -16.82 -8.79
C ASN A 168 -20.40 -17.74 -7.74
N LYS A 169 -20.19 -19.03 -8.02
CA LYS A 169 -19.43 -19.96 -7.20
C LYS A 169 -18.23 -20.50 -7.98
N PRO A 170 -17.00 -20.39 -7.46
CA PRO A 170 -15.83 -21.01 -8.07
C PRO A 170 -16.00 -22.54 -8.06
N ASP A 171 -15.58 -23.20 -9.14
CA ASP A 171 -15.56 -24.68 -9.23
C ASP A 171 -14.26 -25.29 -8.68
N SER A 172 -13.25 -24.45 -8.51
CA SER A 172 -11.88 -24.87 -8.24
C SER A 172 -11.03 -23.69 -7.77
N LEU A 173 -9.86 -24.03 -7.24
CA LEU A 173 -8.82 -23.10 -6.84
C LEU A 173 -7.64 -23.20 -7.81
N VAL A 174 -6.96 -22.09 -8.02
CA VAL A 174 -5.73 -22.00 -8.80
C VAL A 174 -4.59 -21.60 -7.87
N LEU A 175 -3.61 -22.49 -7.74
CA LEU A 175 -2.32 -22.18 -7.13
C LEU A 175 -1.37 -21.71 -8.25
N TRP A 176 -0.94 -20.46 -8.18
CA TRP A 176 -0.06 -19.84 -9.17
C TRP A 176 1.32 -19.58 -8.58
N ASN A 177 2.36 -20.16 -9.16
CA ASN A 177 3.73 -19.72 -8.91
C ASN A 177 3.96 -18.43 -9.70
N ILE A 178 3.97 -17.29 -8.99
CA ILE A 178 3.91 -15.97 -9.65
C ILE A 178 5.23 -15.61 -10.34
N VAL A 179 6.34 -16.25 -9.95
CA VAL A 179 7.67 -16.05 -10.53
C VAL A 179 7.81 -16.81 -11.85
N SER A 180 7.47 -18.09 -11.87
CA SER A 180 7.63 -18.97 -13.06
C SER A 180 6.42 -18.97 -14.00
N GLY A 181 5.30 -18.40 -13.58
CA GLY A 181 4.05 -18.41 -14.34
C GLY A 181 3.25 -19.72 -14.26
N ARG A 182 3.78 -20.78 -13.64
CA ARG A 182 3.12 -22.11 -13.59
C ARG A 182 1.88 -22.08 -12.71
N GLN A 183 0.80 -22.68 -13.18
CA GLN A 183 -0.49 -22.75 -12.47
C GLN A 183 -0.93 -24.20 -12.26
N TYR A 184 -1.56 -24.45 -11.12
CA TYR A 184 -2.10 -25.74 -10.72
C TYR A 184 -3.57 -25.57 -10.33
N LYS A 185 -4.47 -26.19 -11.08
CA LYS A 185 -5.92 -26.15 -10.84
C LYS A 185 -6.31 -27.32 -9.94
N SER A 186 -6.99 -27.03 -8.84
CA SER A 186 -7.44 -28.04 -7.88
C SER A 186 -8.94 -27.94 -7.62
N PRO A 187 -9.69 -29.05 -7.72
CA PRO A 187 -11.13 -29.06 -7.51
C PRO A 187 -11.46 -28.77 -6.04
N LEU A 188 -12.59 -28.10 -5.81
CA LEU A 188 -13.11 -27.93 -4.46
C LEU A 188 -13.60 -29.27 -3.87
N PRO A 189 -13.44 -29.50 -2.55
CA PRO A 189 -14.16 -30.55 -1.83
C PRO A 189 -15.67 -30.43 -2.03
N SER A 190 -16.36 -31.57 -2.09
CA SER A 190 -17.82 -31.61 -2.10
C SER A 190 -18.38 -31.24 -0.72
N GLY A 191 -19.50 -30.50 -0.70
CA GLY A 191 -20.22 -30.19 0.54
C GLY A 191 -19.60 -29.07 1.38
N LEU A 192 -18.78 -28.21 0.78
CA LEU A 192 -18.35 -26.98 1.44
C LEU A 192 -19.56 -26.06 1.73
N PRO A 193 -19.60 -25.43 2.92
CA PRO A 193 -20.49 -24.31 3.21
C PRO A 193 -20.30 -23.15 2.21
N ASP A 194 -21.25 -22.22 2.20
CA ASP A 194 -21.23 -21.06 1.30
C ASP A 194 -20.21 -19.98 1.73
N ASP A 195 -19.87 -19.95 3.01
CA ASP A 195 -19.07 -18.95 3.70
C ASP A 195 -17.75 -19.55 4.21
N ILE A 196 -16.89 -19.91 3.26
CA ILE A 196 -15.60 -20.55 3.51
C ILE A 196 -14.44 -19.63 3.14
N ASP A 197 -13.47 -19.53 4.04
CA ASP A 197 -12.14 -18.98 3.78
C ASP A 197 -11.16 -20.10 3.36
N PHE A 198 -10.19 -19.71 2.53
CA PHE A 198 -9.20 -20.62 1.95
C PHE A 198 -7.78 -20.13 2.25
N GLU A 199 -6.95 -21.01 2.80
CA GLU A 199 -5.57 -20.67 3.14
C GLU A 199 -4.59 -21.77 2.73
N ILE A 200 -3.44 -21.41 2.16
CA ILE A 200 -2.34 -22.35 1.95
C ILE A 200 -1.63 -22.58 3.29
N THR A 201 -1.82 -23.74 3.90
CA THR A 201 -1.18 -24.09 5.19
C THR A 201 0.22 -24.69 5.01
N ALA A 202 0.49 -25.35 3.89
CA ALA A 202 1.80 -25.93 3.60
C ALA A 202 2.05 -26.08 2.10
N ILE A 203 3.32 -25.96 1.70
CA ILE A 203 3.74 -26.15 0.31
C ILE A 203 5.12 -26.83 0.21
N SER A 204 5.25 -27.74 -0.75
CA SER A 204 6.47 -28.49 -1.05
C SER A 204 6.64 -28.68 -2.55
N GLN A 205 7.69 -29.39 -2.99
CA GLN A 205 7.97 -29.63 -4.41
C GLN A 205 6.80 -30.29 -5.17
N HIS A 206 6.11 -31.24 -4.54
CA HIS A 206 5.15 -32.12 -5.20
C HIS A 206 3.72 -31.98 -4.67
N GLU A 207 3.55 -31.33 -3.53
CA GLU A 207 2.25 -31.19 -2.88
C GLU A 207 2.09 -29.83 -2.22
N TYR A 208 0.83 -29.47 -1.99
CA TYR A 208 0.41 -28.35 -1.17
C TYR A 208 -0.85 -28.71 -0.41
N ARG A 209 -1.10 -27.98 0.67
CA ARG A 209 -2.27 -28.16 1.53
C ARG A 209 -3.05 -26.87 1.62
N ILE A 210 -4.37 -27.01 1.60
CA ILE A 210 -5.30 -25.90 1.75
C ILE A 210 -6.21 -26.19 2.93
N SER A 211 -6.33 -25.24 3.85
CA SER A 211 -7.38 -25.20 4.86
C SER A 211 -8.63 -24.54 4.30
N PHE A 212 -9.78 -25.10 4.69
CA PHE A 212 -11.13 -24.64 4.38
C PHE A 212 -11.84 -24.41 5.71
N THR A 213 -12.03 -23.14 6.09
CA THR A 213 -12.56 -22.76 7.41
C THR A 213 -13.83 -21.95 7.25
N SER A 214 -14.88 -22.29 8.01
CA SER A 214 -16.11 -21.48 8.00
C SER A 214 -15.90 -20.14 8.70
N ILE A 215 -16.37 -19.07 8.07
CA ILE A 215 -16.25 -17.71 8.59
C ILE A 215 -17.44 -17.38 9.50
N ARG A 216 -18.59 -18.06 9.32
CA ARG A 216 -19.79 -17.88 10.14
C ARG A 216 -20.49 -19.23 10.39
N GLY A 217 -21.36 -19.27 11.40
CA GLY A 217 -22.16 -20.46 11.71
C GLY A 217 -21.40 -21.55 12.49
N ASN A 218 -21.76 -22.80 12.25
CA ASN A 218 -21.14 -23.95 12.92
C ASN A 218 -19.68 -24.09 12.51
N GLU A 219 -18.81 -24.44 13.47
CA GLU A 219 -17.40 -24.71 13.20
C GLU A 219 -17.25 -25.80 12.13
N PHE A 220 -16.67 -25.42 10.99
CA PHE A 220 -16.24 -26.33 9.94
C PHE A 220 -14.78 -26.01 9.63
N GLU A 221 -13.95 -27.03 9.74
CA GLU A 221 -12.55 -26.99 9.36
C GLU A 221 -12.23 -28.27 8.59
N LEU A 222 -11.62 -28.11 7.42
CA LEU A 222 -11.15 -29.21 6.60
C LEU A 222 -9.79 -28.83 6.04
N GLU A 223 -8.79 -29.71 6.14
CA GLU A 223 -7.55 -29.57 5.38
C GLU A 223 -7.54 -30.58 4.24
N LYS A 224 -7.19 -30.13 3.03
CA LYS A 224 -7.02 -31.01 1.88
C LYS A 224 -5.66 -30.86 1.22
N ARG A 225 -5.10 -32.00 0.84
CA ARG A 225 -3.83 -32.13 0.14
C ARG A 225 -4.05 -32.24 -1.36
N TYR A 226 -3.25 -31.52 -2.14
CA TYR A 226 -3.26 -31.51 -3.59
C TYR A 226 -1.85 -31.75 -4.15
N ARG A 227 -1.77 -32.27 -5.38
CA ARG A 227 -0.51 -32.45 -6.10
C ARG A 227 -0.18 -31.21 -6.94
N ARG A 228 1.11 -30.93 -7.10
CA ARG A 228 1.64 -29.93 -8.02
C ARG A 228 2.22 -30.61 -9.25
#